data_AF-A0A016W850-F1
#
_entry.id   AF-A0A016W850-F1
#
_cell.length_a   1.000
_cell.length_b   1.000
_cell.length_c   1.000
_cell.angle_alpha   90.00
_cell.angle_beta   90.00
_cell.angle_gamma   90.00
#
_symmetry.space_group_name_H-M   'P 1'
#
loop_
_entity.id
_entity.type
_entity.pdbx_description
1 polymer ?
#
loop_
_entity_poly.entity_id
_entity_poly.type
_entity_poly.pdbx_seq_one_letter_code
_entity_poly.pdbx_strand_id
1 'polypeptide(L)'
;MTKLLLLHLLLLVLCVSGHESRSIRFQKPFEQDQDGTYGLCENQYGQMYYYKEYEGQENVCEKDVAKVKYSNRINETGWAFVEVEVSGRVKEPYQQGYAAGYVEGAVLFTQSNT
;
A
#
# COMPACT_ATOMS: atom_id res chain seq x y z
N MET A 1 16.12 8.59 -50.13
CA MET A 1 16.92 8.57 -48.88
C MET A 1 16.54 9.70 -47.92
N THR A 2 16.10 10.87 -48.40
CA THR A 2 15.65 12.00 -47.55
C THR A 2 14.35 11.76 -46.76
N LYS A 3 13.42 10.96 -47.28
CA LYS A 3 12.16 10.62 -46.58
C LYS A 3 12.35 9.76 -45.33
N LEU A 4 13.40 8.92 -45.28
CA LEU A 4 13.70 8.07 -44.12
C LEU A 4 14.33 8.88 -42.98
N LEU A 5 15.16 9.87 -43.34
CA LEU A 5 15.76 10.84 -42.40
C LEU A 5 14.69 11.72 -41.74
N LEU A 6 13.69 12.18 -42.50
CA LEU A 6 12.56 12.94 -41.97
C LEU A 6 11.71 12.12 -40.98
N LEU A 7 11.56 10.81 -41.21
CA LEU A 7 10.82 9.92 -40.31
C LEU A 7 11.54 9.73 -38.96
N HIS A 8 12.87 9.60 -38.98
CA HIS A 8 13.67 9.49 -37.76
C HIS A 8 13.70 10.80 -36.94
N LEU A 9 13.72 11.96 -37.61
CA LEU A 9 13.60 13.26 -36.94
C LEU A 9 12.23 13.43 -36.26
N LEU A 10 11.14 12.97 -36.89
CA LEU A 10 9.80 12.99 -36.30
C LEU A 10 9.66 12.09 -35.07
N LEU A 11 10.30 10.91 -35.08
CA LEU A 11 10.30 9.99 -33.94
C LEU A 11 11.08 10.54 -32.74
N LEU A 12 12.20 11.26 -32.97
CA LEU A 12 12.96 11.91 -31.89
C LEU A 12 12.20 13.04 -31.21
N VAL A 13 11.39 13.81 -31.96
CA VAL A 13 10.57 14.89 -31.37
C VAL A 13 9.46 14.33 -30.48
N LEU A 14 8.89 13.17 -30.83
CA LEU A 14 7.87 12.52 -30.01
C LEU A 14 8.44 11.92 -28.72
N CYS A 15 9.69 11.44 -28.72
CA CYS A 15 10.32 10.89 -27.51
C CYS A 15 10.77 11.93 -26.48
N VAL A 16 10.93 13.21 -26.85
CA VAL A 16 11.48 14.26 -25.96
C VAL A 16 10.40 15.06 -25.22
N SER A 17 9.12 14.95 -25.63
CA SER A 17 8.02 15.71 -25.02
C SER A 17 7.38 15.07 -23.77
N GLY A 18 7.94 13.97 -23.26
CA GLY A 18 7.42 13.24 -22.09
C GLY A 18 7.97 13.65 -20.73
N HIS A 19 8.65 14.80 -20.60
CA HIS A 19 9.12 15.28 -19.29
C HIS A 19 8.17 16.37 -18.78
N GLU A 20 6.99 15.97 -18.30
CA GLU A 20 6.26 16.81 -17.36
C GLU A 20 7.16 17.00 -16.14
N SER A 21 7.74 18.19 -16.03
CA SER A 21 8.21 18.70 -14.73
C SER A 21 6.97 18.83 -13.86
N ARG A 22 6.64 17.75 -13.14
CA ARG A 22 5.78 17.82 -11.97
C ARG A 22 6.44 18.80 -11.02
N SER A 23 5.95 20.03 -11.02
CA SER A 23 6.17 20.98 -9.95
C SER A 23 5.84 20.23 -8.66
N ILE A 24 6.87 19.88 -7.89
CA ILE A 24 6.71 19.41 -6.52
C ILE A 24 6.23 20.65 -5.76
N ARG A 25 4.93 20.91 -5.86
CA ARG A 25 4.22 21.66 -4.85
C ARG A 25 4.50 20.88 -3.58
N PHE A 26 5.33 21.43 -2.70
CA PHE A 26 5.44 20.96 -1.33
C PHE A 26 4.01 21.00 -0.78
N GLN A 27 3.30 19.89 -0.93
CA GLN A 27 2.13 19.62 -0.13
C GLN A 27 2.65 19.71 1.29
N LYS A 28 2.08 20.65 2.05
CA LYS A 28 2.17 20.68 3.51
C LYS A 28 2.26 19.22 3.98
N PRO A 29 3.26 18.81 4.78
CA PRO A 29 3.40 17.42 5.20
C PRO A 29 2.02 16.96 5.63
N PHE A 30 1.48 16.01 4.87
CA PHE A 30 0.29 15.33 5.30
C PHE A 30 0.76 14.70 6.61
N GLU A 31 0.26 15.19 7.75
CA GLU A 31 0.32 14.42 8.98
C GLU A 31 -0.49 13.17 8.67
N GLN A 32 0.18 12.20 8.05
CA GLN A 32 -0.34 10.90 7.78
C GLN A 32 -0.53 10.32 9.16
N ASP A 33 -1.77 10.30 9.61
CA ASP A 33 -2.15 9.66 10.85
C ASP A 33 -1.56 8.25 10.79
N GLN A 34 -0.48 8.06 11.56
CA GLN A 34 0.32 6.86 11.53
C GLN A 34 -0.52 5.71 12.09
N ASP A 35 -1.50 6.04 12.93
CA ASP A 35 -2.47 5.14 13.47
C ASP A 35 -3.46 4.66 12.39
N GLY A 36 -3.87 3.41 12.49
CA GLY A 36 -4.87 2.87 11.58
C GLY A 36 -5.08 1.39 11.70
N THR A 37 -6.22 0.95 11.16
CA THR A 37 -6.51 -0.45 10.94
C THR A 37 -6.30 -0.76 9.46
N TYR A 38 -5.63 -1.86 9.20
CA TYR A 38 -5.36 -2.36 7.87
C TYR A 38 -5.74 -3.83 7.81
N GLY A 39 -5.97 -4.34 6.61
CA GLY A 39 -6.28 -5.75 6.46
C GLY A 39 -5.78 -6.34 5.16
N LEU A 40 -5.75 -7.66 5.17
CA LEU A 40 -5.45 -8.54 4.06
C LEU A 40 -6.73 -9.31 3.73
N CYS A 41 -7.16 -9.18 2.48
CA CYS A 41 -8.33 -9.85 1.95
C CYS A 41 -7.95 -10.73 0.77
N GLU A 42 -8.79 -11.73 0.55
CA GLU A 42 -8.81 -12.50 -0.68
C GLU A 42 -10.04 -12.11 -1.50
N ASN A 43 -9.88 -11.86 -2.79
CA ASN A 43 -11.01 -11.66 -3.69
C ASN A 43 -11.63 -13.00 -4.14
N GLN A 44 -12.74 -12.94 -4.87
CA GLN A 44 -13.39 -14.12 -5.45
C GLN A 44 -12.48 -15.01 -6.32
N TYR A 45 -11.39 -14.46 -6.89
CA TYR A 45 -10.43 -15.17 -7.72
C TYR A 45 -9.26 -15.78 -6.94
N GLY A 46 -9.24 -15.65 -5.61
CA GLY A 46 -8.14 -16.14 -4.78
C GLY A 46 -6.93 -15.20 -4.70
N GLN A 47 -7.05 -13.97 -5.20
CA GLN A 47 -5.95 -13.00 -5.16
C GLN A 47 -5.99 -12.20 -3.86
N MET A 48 -4.81 -12.05 -3.27
CA MET A 48 -4.61 -11.32 -2.03
C MET A 48 -4.45 -9.82 -2.29
N TYR A 49 -5.12 -8.98 -1.52
CA TYR A 49 -4.95 -7.53 -1.56
C TYR A 49 -4.97 -6.92 -0.16
N TYR A 50 -4.18 -5.86 0.01
CA TYR A 50 -4.07 -5.10 1.25
C TYR A 50 -4.91 -3.82 1.17
N TYR A 51 -5.53 -3.43 2.27
CA TYR A 51 -6.33 -2.21 2.36
C TYR A 51 -6.14 -1.50 3.70
N LYS A 52 -6.41 -0.18 3.73
CA LYS A 52 -6.57 0.61 4.96
C LYS A 52 -8.07 0.79 5.20
N GLU A 53 -8.51 0.57 6.43
CA GLU A 53 -9.89 0.79 6.85
C GLU A 53 -10.11 2.28 7.17
N TYR A 54 -11.22 2.83 6.67
CA TYR A 54 -11.64 4.20 6.92
C TYR A 54 -13.08 4.22 7.43
N GLU A 55 -13.42 5.19 8.27
CA GLU A 55 -14.79 5.37 8.75
C GLU A 55 -15.77 5.59 7.58
N GLY A 56 -16.90 4.88 7.61
CA GLY A 56 -17.93 4.94 6.57
C GLY A 56 -17.68 4.06 5.35
N GLN A 57 -16.61 3.27 5.33
CA GLN A 57 -16.33 2.33 4.25
C GLN A 57 -16.96 0.96 4.54
N GLU A 58 -18.20 0.75 4.10
CA GLU A 58 -18.86 -0.56 4.19
C GLU A 58 -18.33 -1.52 3.11
N ASN A 59 -18.12 -2.79 3.48
CA ASN A 59 -17.78 -3.91 2.58
C ASN A 59 -16.45 -3.78 1.79
N VAL A 60 -15.38 -3.30 2.42
CA VAL A 60 -14.04 -3.23 1.78
C VAL A 60 -13.43 -4.60 1.49
N CYS A 61 -13.86 -5.62 2.24
CA CYS A 61 -13.26 -6.95 2.22
C CYS A 61 -14.27 -8.04 1.83
N GLU A 62 -14.01 -8.73 0.72
CA GLU A 62 -14.81 -9.89 0.30
C GLU A 62 -14.58 -11.07 1.25
N LYS A 63 -13.32 -11.54 1.34
CA LYS A 63 -12.92 -12.62 2.25
C LYS A 63 -11.80 -12.14 3.15
N ASP A 64 -12.14 -11.89 4.41
CA ASP A 64 -11.20 -11.48 5.44
C ASP A 64 -10.21 -12.60 5.78
N VAL A 65 -8.91 -12.28 5.74
CA VAL A 65 -7.80 -13.20 6.02
C VAL A 65 -7.03 -12.78 7.26
N ALA A 66 -6.63 -11.52 7.37
CA ALA A 66 -6.00 -10.98 8.57
C ALA A 66 -6.18 -9.47 8.67
N LYS A 67 -6.13 -8.94 9.88
CA LYS A 67 -6.16 -7.51 10.19
C LYS A 67 -4.98 -7.14 11.08
N VAL A 68 -4.54 -5.89 10.94
CA VAL A 68 -3.52 -5.30 11.80
C VAL A 68 -3.95 -3.91 12.22
N LYS A 69 -3.87 -3.62 13.51
CA LYS A 69 -4.02 -2.28 14.06
C LYS A 69 -2.65 -1.79 14.48
N TYR A 70 -2.31 -0.59 14.04
CA TYR A 70 -1.06 0.06 14.39
C TYR A 70 -1.35 1.37 15.08
N SER A 71 -0.60 1.65 16.15
CA SER A 71 -0.58 2.95 16.81
C SER A 71 0.84 3.35 17.15
N ASN A 72 1.28 4.49 16.62
CA ASN A 72 2.59 5.03 16.95
C ASN A 72 2.47 6.02 18.11
N ARG A 73 3.05 5.62 19.25
CA ARG A 73 3.15 6.44 20.45
C ARG A 73 4.60 6.54 20.93
N ILE A 74 5.58 6.36 20.04
CA ILE A 74 7.00 6.31 20.40
C ILE A 74 7.44 7.63 21.04
N ASN A 75 7.01 8.76 20.49
CA ASN A 75 7.37 10.08 21.02
C ASN A 75 6.74 10.37 22.40
N GLU A 76 5.62 9.73 22.71
CA GLU A 76 4.87 9.96 23.97
C GLU A 76 5.22 8.95 25.06
N THR A 77 5.47 7.69 24.67
CA THR A 77 5.59 6.55 25.59
C THR A 77 6.88 5.75 25.42
N GLY A 78 7.62 5.96 24.32
CA GLY A 78 8.72 5.09 23.91
C GLY A 78 8.29 3.82 23.17
N TRP A 79 6.99 3.60 22.93
CA TRP A 79 6.45 2.38 22.32
C TRP A 79 5.59 2.65 21.08
N ALA A 80 5.62 1.73 20.13
CA ALA A 80 4.58 1.56 19.14
C ALA A 80 3.84 0.25 19.40
N PHE A 81 2.54 0.23 19.12
CA PHE A 81 1.66 -0.91 19.35
C PHE A 81 1.25 -1.50 18.00
N VAL A 82 1.36 -2.82 17.89
CA VAL A 82 0.89 -3.61 16.75
C VAL A 82 0.00 -4.72 17.29
N GLU A 83 -1.24 -4.76 16.84
CA GLU A 83 -2.19 -5.83 17.17
C GLU A 83 -2.57 -6.55 15.89
N VAL A 84 -2.29 -7.84 15.80
CA VAL A 84 -2.57 -8.67 14.63
C VAL A 84 -3.65 -9.68 14.96
N GLU A 85 -4.67 -9.75 14.10
CA GLU A 85 -5.75 -10.73 14.18
C GLU A 85 -5.82 -11.51 12.88
N VAL A 86 -5.81 -12.85 12.95
CA VAL A 86 -6.01 -13.71 11.78
C VAL A 86 -7.44 -14.22 11.79
N SER A 87 -8.11 -14.11 10.65
CA SER A 87 -9.48 -14.58 10.46
C SER A 87 -9.59 -16.08 10.75
N GLY A 88 -10.58 -16.47 11.54
CA GLY A 88 -10.88 -17.88 11.82
C GLY A 88 -11.29 -18.68 10.57
N ARG A 89 -11.45 -18.03 9.41
CA ARG A 89 -11.64 -18.70 8.10
C ARG A 89 -10.36 -19.39 7.61
N VAL A 90 -9.19 -18.87 7.98
CA VAL A 90 -7.88 -19.46 7.65
C VAL A 90 -7.64 -20.66 8.58
N LYS A 91 -7.78 -21.88 8.05
CA LYS A 91 -7.74 -23.10 8.88
C LYS A 91 -6.34 -23.65 9.08
N GLU A 92 -5.49 -23.54 8.05
CA GLU A 92 -4.17 -24.15 8.07
C GLU A 92 -3.19 -23.30 8.90
N PRO A 93 -2.49 -23.87 9.90
CA PRO A 93 -1.58 -23.12 10.77
C PRO A 93 -0.49 -22.35 10.01
N TYR A 94 0.03 -22.93 8.92
CA TYR A 94 1.06 -22.26 8.12
C TYR A 94 0.51 -21.03 7.39
N GLN A 95 -0.75 -21.06 6.96
CA GLN A 95 -1.41 -19.91 6.33
C GLN A 95 -1.69 -18.82 7.36
N GLN A 96 -2.04 -19.19 8.59
CA GLN A 96 -2.23 -18.23 9.68
C GLN A 96 -0.92 -17.50 9.99
N GLY A 97 0.19 -18.25 10.11
CA GLY A 97 1.51 -17.66 10.34
C GLY A 97 1.96 -16.75 9.18
N TYR A 98 1.72 -17.17 7.94
CA TYR A 98 2.00 -16.35 6.77
C TYR A 98 1.18 -15.06 6.77
N ALA A 99 -0.13 -15.15 6.99
CA ALA A 99 -1.04 -14.01 6.98
C ALA A 99 -0.66 -12.99 8.07
N ALA A 100 -0.41 -13.47 9.30
CA ALA A 100 0.00 -12.64 10.42
C ALA A 100 1.31 -11.87 10.12
N GLY A 101 2.35 -12.60 9.70
CA GLY A 101 3.65 -11.98 9.41
C GLY A 101 3.60 -11.04 8.21
N TYR A 102 2.77 -11.34 7.21
CA TYR A 102 2.59 -10.47 6.04
C TYR A 102 1.96 -9.13 6.43
N VAL A 103 0.85 -9.13 7.18
CA VAL A 103 0.19 -7.87 7.56
C VAL A 103 1.01 -7.04 8.53
N GLU A 104 1.69 -7.67 9.48
CA GLU A 104 2.64 -7.02 10.38
C GLU A 104 3.78 -6.36 9.59
N GLY A 105 4.42 -7.12 8.69
CA GLY A 105 5.49 -6.59 7.85
C GLY A 105 5.00 -5.45 6.97
N ALA A 106 3.84 -5.60 6.33
CA ALA A 106 3.27 -4.59 5.45
C ALA A 106 3.05 -3.25 6.18
N VAL A 107 2.48 -3.27 7.39
CA VAL A 107 2.24 -2.03 8.14
C VAL A 107 3.56 -1.41 8.60
N LEU A 108 4.49 -2.20 9.14
CA LEU A 108 5.75 -1.68 9.68
C LEU A 108 6.68 -1.11 8.60
N PHE A 109 6.81 -1.78 7.45
CA PHE A 109 7.62 -1.30 6.33
C PHE A 109 7.04 -0.05 5.68
N THR A 110 5.71 0.07 5.62
CA THR A 110 5.06 1.26 5.06
C THR A 110 5.29 2.48 5.96
N GLN A 111 5.38 2.28 7.28
CA GLN A 111 5.57 3.36 8.26
C GLN A 111 7.05 3.72 8.50
N SER A 112 8.00 2.86 8.13
CA SER A 112 9.45 3.14 8.28
C SER A 112 10.04 4.05 7.20
N ASN A 113 9.30 4.34 6.12
CA ASN A 113 9.76 5.14 4.97
C ASN A 113 9.34 6.63 5.03
N THR A 114 8.82 7.08 6.17
CA THR A 114 8.40 8.46 6.45
C THR A 114 9.13 9.00 7.65
#